data_AF-A0A2K4ZQZ8-F1
#
_entry.id   AF-A0A2K4ZQZ8-F1
#
_cell.length_a   1.000
_cell.length_b   1.000
_cell.length_c   1.000
_cell.angle_alpha   90.00
_cell.angle_beta   90.00
_cell.angle_gamma   90.00
#
_symmetry.space_group_name_H-M   'P 1'
#
loop_
_entity.id
_entity.type
_entity.pdbx_description
1 polymer ?
#
loop_
_entity_poly.entity_id
_entity_poly.type
_entity_poly.pdbx_seq_one_letter_code
_entity_poly.pdbx_strand_id
1 'polypeptide(L)' 'MLCKKCMIVMSAGTTYGRRTGDDRSSARRFHECKKCHDRVYTKEPNFQEVMVKASEKSKNR' A
#
# COMPACT_ATOMS: atom_id res chain seq x y z
N MET A 1 -9.77 9.16 -2.87
CA MET A 1 -9.13 10.21 -2.03
C MET A 1 -9.21 11.54 -2.75
N LEU A 2 -9.38 12.65 -2.02
CA LEU A 2 -9.34 14.01 -2.58
C LEU A 2 -8.00 14.67 -2.20
N CYS A 3 -7.33 15.31 -3.15
CA CYS A 3 -6.11 16.05 -2.86
C CYS A 3 -6.44 17.34 -2.11
N LYS A 4 -5.88 17.54 -0.91
CA LYS A 4 -6.13 18.75 -0.10
C LYS A 4 -5.62 20.05 -0.74
N LYS A 5 -4.62 19.96 -1.62
CA LYS A 5 -4.02 21.13 -2.30
C LYS A 5 -4.78 21.50 -3.58
N CYS A 6 -5.15 20.51 -4.38
CA CYS A 6 -5.72 20.72 -5.71
C CYS A 6 -7.23 20.52 -5.76
N MET A 7 -7.85 19.97 -4.70
CA MET A 7 -9.28 19.65 -4.62
C MET A 7 -9.76 18.75 -5.77
N ILE A 8 -8.87 17.92 -6.32
CA ILE A 8 -9.20 16.93 -7.36
C ILE A 8 -9.16 15.51 -6.81
N VAL A 9 -9.89 14.62 -7.46
CA VAL A 9 -9.86 13.19 -7.16
C VAL A 9 -8.48 12.62 -7.49
N MET A 10 -7.85 11.99 -6.50
CA MET A 10 -6.57 11.32 -6.65
C MET A 10 -6.76 9.95 -7.29
N SER A 11 -5.80 9.54 -8.13
CA SER A 11 -5.76 8.23 -8.77
C SER A 11 -5.10 7.19 -7.85
N ALA A 12 -5.61 5.96 -7.82
CA ALA A 12 -4.99 4.88 -7.06
C ALA A 12 -3.81 4.27 -7.84
N GLY A 13 -2.76 3.91 -7.12
CA GLY A 13 -1.57 3.24 -7.65
C GLY A 13 -1.01 2.24 -6.63
N THR A 14 -0.14 1.34 -7.11
CA THR A 14 0.57 0.38 -6.26
C THR A 14 2.04 0.42 -6.60
N THR A 15 2.88 0.69 -5.60
CA THR A 15 4.33 0.52 -5.71
C THR A 15 4.70 -0.89 -5.26
N TYR A 16 5.41 -1.60 -6.12
CA TYR A 16 6.01 -2.90 -5.81
C TYR A 16 7.48 -2.68 -5.48
N GLY A 17 7.90 -3.00 -4.26
CA GLY A 17 9.29 -2.95 -3.84
C GLY A 17 9.74 -4.30 -3.31
N ARG A 18 10.93 -4.75 -3.73
CA ARG A 18 11.66 -5.79 -2.98
C ARG A 18 12.33 -5.11 -1.81
N ARG A 19 12.06 -5.56 -0.58
CA ARG A 19 12.91 -5.17 0.56
C ARG A 19 14.18 -5.99 0.48
N THR A 20 15.32 -5.32 0.32
CA THR A 20 16.63 -5.97 0.40
C THR A 20 16.78 -6.59 1.80
N GLY A 21 16.74 -7.92 1.90
CA GLY A 21 16.89 -8.67 3.16
C GLY A 21 15.64 -9.41 3.66
N ASP A 22 14.47 -9.17 3.07
CA ASP A 22 13.24 -9.91 3.38
C ASP A 22 12.70 -10.48 2.05
N ASP A 23 12.52 -11.80 1.95
CA ASP A 23 11.99 -12.47 0.75
C ASP A 23 10.50 -12.14 0.48
N ARG A 24 9.96 -11.14 1.19
CA ARG A 24 8.59 -10.66 1.11
C ARG A 24 8.53 -9.46 0.17
N SER A 25 7.95 -9.68 -1.01
CA SER A 25 7.52 -8.63 -1.93
C SER A 25 6.57 -7.67 -1.20
N SER A 26 7.01 -6.42 -0.99
CA SER A 26 6.19 -5.40 -0.36
C SER A 26 5.40 -4.64 -1.43
N ALA A 27 4.09 -4.83 -1.45
CA ALA A 27 3.16 -4.05 -2.27
C ALA A 27 2.53 -2.96 -1.40
N ARG A 28 2.85 -1.69 -1.68
CA ARG A 28 2.26 -0.52 -1.01
C ARG A 28 1.32 0.20 -1.95
N ARG A 29 0.07 0.39 -1.52
CA ARG A 29 -0.92 1.19 -2.23
C ARG A 29 -0.73 2.68 -1.91
N PHE A 30 -0.97 3.52 -2.90
CA PHE A 30 -0.94 4.97 -2.75
C PHE A 30 -2.02 5.62 -3.60
N HIS A 31 -2.37 6.84 -3.23
CA HIS A 31 -3.17 7.73 -4.05
C HIS A 31 -2.27 8.87 -4.55
N GLU A 32 -2.27 9.13 -5.85
CA GLU A 32 -1.50 10.20 -6.49
C GLU A 32 -2.42 11.28 -7.05
N CYS A 33 -2.09 12.54 -6.77
CA CYS A 33 -2.71 13.68 -7.42
C CYS A 33 -2.04 13.92 -8.78
N LYS A 34 -2.79 13.82 -9.88
CA LYS A 34 -2.23 14.06 -11.23
C LYS A 34 -1.75 15.48 -11.51
N LYS A 35 -2.17 16.46 -10.69
CA LYS A 35 -1.83 17.88 -10.88
C LYS A 35 -0.56 18.30 -10.15
N CYS A 36 -0.38 17.84 -8.91
CA CYS A 36 0.77 18.20 -8.07
C CYS A 36 1.70 17.03 -7.76
N HIS A 37 1.41 15.84 -8.29
CA HIS A 37 2.14 14.59 -8.06
C HIS A 37 2.29 14.20 -6.58
N ASP A 38 1.46 14.77 -5.71
CA ASP A 38 1.44 14.45 -4.29
C ASP A 38 0.94 13.01 -4.10
N ARG A 39 1.71 12.21 -3.35
CA ARG A 39 1.45 10.79 -3.11
C ARG A 39 1.13 10.54 -1.65
N VAL A 40 -0.04 9.98 -1.40
CA VAL A 40 -0.47 9.55 -0.07
C VAL A 40 -0.48 8.03 -0.01
N TYR A 41 0.43 7.45 0.77
CA TYR A 41 0.51 6.01 0.97
C TYR A 41 -0.52 5.56 2.00
N THR A 42 -1.34 4.58 1.63
CA THR A 42 -2.29 3.95 2.54
C THR A 42 -1.57 2.87 3.34
N LYS A 43 -1.76 2.86 4.67
CA LYS A 43 -1.24 1.81 5.57
C LYS A 43 -2.15 0.58 5.64
N GLU A 44 -3.13 0.47 4.75
CA GLU A 44 -4.01 -0.69 4.72
C GLU A 44 -3.20 -1.94 4.38
N PRO A 45 -3.32 -3.02 5.18
CA PRO A 45 -2.63 -4.26 4.90
C PRO A 45 -3.13 -4.80 3.56
N ASN A 46 -2.19 -5.15 2.69
CA ASN A 46 -2.56 -5.73 1.42
C ASN A 46 -3.13 -7.15 1.64
N PHE A 47 -3.89 -7.68 0.67
CA PHE A 47 -4.50 -9.01 0.79
C PHE A 47 -3.47 -10.11 1.13
N GLN A 48 -2.26 -9.99 0.60
CA GLN A 48 -1.17 -10.93 0.87
C GLN A 48 -0.63 -10.83 2.29
N GLU A 49 -0.50 -9.63 2.85
CA GLU A 49 -0.16 -9.39 4.26
C GLU A 49 -1.25 -9.91 5.18
N VAL A 50 -2.53 -9.75 4.81
CA VAL A 50 -3.66 -10.33 5.56
C VAL A 50 -3.57 -11.86 5.56
N MET A 51 -3.32 -12.48 4.40
CA MET A 51 -3.16 -13.95 4.27
C MET A 51 -1.97 -14.46 5.09
N VAL A 52 -0.82 -13.78 5.04
CA VAL A 52 0.36 -14.12 5.85
C VAL A 52 0.04 -14.03 7.35
N LYS A 53 -0.58 -12.94 7.79
CA LYS A 53 -0.98 -12.75 9.21
C LYS A 53 -1.97 -13.83 9.67
N ALA A 54 -2.88 -14.24 8.80
CA ALA A 54 -3.82 -15.32 9.07
C ALA A 54 -3.09 -16.68 9.19
N SER A 55 -2.13 -16.96 8.31
CA SER A 55 -1.32 -18.18 8.35
C SER A 55 -0.43 -18.26 9.60
N GLU A 56 0.15 -17.13 10.03
CA GLU A 56 0.99 -17.05 11.23
C GLU A 56 0.15 -17.29 12.50
N LYS A 57 -1.09 -16.77 12.55
CA LYS A 57 -2.03 -17.06 13.63
C LYS A 57 -2.44 -18.54 13.73
N SER A 58 -2.56 -19.24 12.60
CA SER A 58 -2.90 -20.67 12.61
C SER A 58 -1.76 -21.60 13.04
N LYS A 59 -0.50 -21.14 12.97
CA LYS A 59 0.68 -21.94 13.37
C LYS A 59 0.97 -21.90 14.87
N ASN A 60 0.43 -20.92 15.60
CA ASN A 60 0.63 -20.75 17.04
C ASN A 60 -0.45 -21.40 17.91
N ARG A 61 -1.29 -22.28 17.36
CA ARG A 61 -2.33 -23.04 18.07
C ARG A 61 -2.05 -24.53 17.95
#